data_AF-A0A0H2SQ17-F1
#
_entry.id   AF-A0A0H2SQ17-F1
#
_cell.length_a   1.000
_cell.length_b   1.000
_cell.length_c   1.000
_cell.angle_alpha   90.00
_cell.angle_beta   90.00
_cell.angle_gamma   90.00
#
_symmetry.space_group_name_H-M   'P 1'
#
loop_
_entity.id
_entity.type
_entity.pdbx_description
1 polymer ?
#
loop_
_entity_poly.entity_id
_entity_poly.type
_entity_poly.pdbx_seq_one_letter_code
_entity_poly.pdbx_strand_id
1 'polypeptide(L)'
;MAIESQSLNLEANECFDEAWEAKICFDNPSDAILAQLFLKGDGAIPLTAFDAVLSVIRNPSFDAKDVTFKDCGNFCTFVASSKDKAVTRRGWESNAGIPEVVLEGALEILGEELRGVWDDARNYYHGDMLANFSYHDEDESDLFHVLAIWRDSLFNCALVHSSWLVRTRPMLKYYHRVRTSDRLPLSRSLMNSALGTWTRDLQVEFEVGSPLPHEVITNAFFARLPNLRTFHLRTYDHVSRPYDVFLARLCKSLSFLTNLEELYFSTSMYEGPSQIVEQLSKAPPPKLQLIHFLNVPFHDDGPFDMPEWMSPLLSIASLQSVGVRSGLHLIQDISWSRSLENSNIFNLEELSIVRNYEEDVSNLGENMLNALQTVKRLTFRNRVEGGEAVVEGILLLCPSLRSLSLIYGSRDHTFFDIAKVLPNTIEELNITYSPLDDSIVDDNYEALSLACKIFYHLDHFDACVFQILHSGRSQHLRALRFYFHPSFARIYRLVFYSPNHRHLYRRKTPLEDDRVVGLKRRSEESFCEIEKEPVLPLCQKICYERGISYSVEIRLFMSYGEDD
;
A
#
# COMPACT_ATOMS: atom_id res chain seq x y z
N MET A 1 -40.17 -2.41 12.32
CA MET A 1 -41.31 -2.41 11.38
C MET A 1 -40.86 -1.65 10.16
N ALA A 2 -40.59 -2.33 9.04
CA ALA A 2 -40.31 -1.68 7.77
C ALA A 2 -41.66 -1.21 7.21
N ILE A 3 -41.84 0.11 7.09
CA ILE A 3 -42.98 0.67 6.38
C ILE A 3 -42.70 0.40 4.91
N GLU A 4 -43.48 -0.49 4.28
CA GLU A 4 -43.53 -0.61 2.84
C GLU A 4 -43.90 0.77 2.28
N SER A 5 -42.94 1.42 1.62
CA SER A 5 -43.17 2.67 0.90
C SER A 5 -44.15 2.38 -0.24
N GLN A 6 -45.45 2.51 0.04
CA GLN A 6 -46.47 2.62 -1.00
C GLN A 6 -46.01 3.72 -1.95
N SER A 7 -45.86 3.39 -3.23
CA SER A 7 -45.52 4.37 -4.26
C SER A 7 -46.61 5.45 -4.25
N LEU A 8 -46.31 6.59 -3.65
CA LEU A 8 -47.17 7.77 -3.65
C LEU A 8 -47.35 8.19 -5.11
N ASN A 9 -48.51 7.89 -5.69
CA ASN A 9 -48.92 8.49 -6.97
C ASN A 9 -49.07 10.00 -6.73
N LEU A 10 -48.08 10.77 -7.19
CA LEU A 10 -48.07 12.24 -7.19
C LEU A 10 -48.49 12.72 -8.58
N GLU A 11 -49.36 13.74 -8.62
CA GLU A 11 -49.65 14.45 -9.87
C GLU A 11 -48.45 15.30 -10.31
N ALA A 12 -48.42 15.73 -11.58
CA ALA A 12 -47.26 16.43 -12.16
C ALA A 12 -46.90 17.76 -11.46
N ASN A 13 -47.87 18.36 -10.77
CA ASN A 13 -47.73 19.59 -9.97
C ASN A 13 -47.74 19.32 -8.46
N GLU A 14 -47.57 18.08 -8.02
CA GLU A 14 -47.46 17.71 -6.61
C GLU A 14 -46.02 17.34 -6.23
N CYS A 15 -45.63 17.71 -5.00
CA CYS A 15 -44.41 17.25 -4.33
C CYS A 15 -44.80 16.64 -2.98
N PHE A 16 -44.06 15.64 -2.51
CA PHE A 16 -44.18 15.15 -1.14
C PHE A 16 -43.14 15.84 -0.26
N ASP A 17 -43.58 16.42 0.85
CA ASP A 17 -42.74 16.99 1.89
C ASP A 17 -42.46 15.90 2.92
N GLU A 18 -41.22 15.41 2.95
CA GLU A 18 -40.80 14.32 3.83
C GLU A 18 -40.74 14.75 5.31
N ALA A 19 -40.53 16.04 5.59
CA ALA A 19 -40.47 16.54 6.97
C ALA A 19 -41.86 16.62 7.61
N TRP A 20 -42.87 16.92 6.79
CA TRP A 20 -44.27 17.05 7.23
C TRP A 20 -45.14 15.85 6.84
N GLU A 21 -44.55 14.84 6.18
CA GLU A 21 -45.22 13.67 5.62
C GLU A 21 -46.48 14.03 4.80
N ALA A 22 -46.42 15.12 4.03
CA ALA A 22 -47.59 15.74 3.39
C ALA A 22 -47.38 15.98 1.89
N LYS A 23 -48.46 15.91 1.12
CA LYS A 23 -48.47 16.34 -0.28
C LYS A 23 -48.66 17.85 -0.37
N ILE A 24 -47.84 18.51 -1.18
CA ILE A 24 -47.93 19.93 -1.49
C ILE A 24 -48.22 20.07 -2.98
N CYS A 25 -49.29 20.80 -3.29
CA CYS A 25 -49.70 21.11 -4.66
C CYS A 25 -49.19 22.49 -5.06
N PHE A 26 -48.61 22.59 -6.25
CA PHE A 26 -48.08 23.82 -6.84
C PHE A 26 -48.93 24.23 -8.05
N ASP A 27 -48.87 25.52 -8.39
CA ASP A 27 -49.61 26.06 -9.53
C ASP A 27 -49.08 25.55 -10.88
N ASN A 28 -47.84 25.05 -10.91
CA ASN A 28 -47.24 24.47 -12.11
C ASN A 28 -46.25 23.33 -11.80
N PRO A 29 -45.99 22.44 -12.77
CA PRO A 29 -45.07 21.31 -12.60
C PRO A 29 -43.62 21.70 -12.34
N SER A 30 -43.15 22.85 -12.88
CA SER A 30 -41.75 23.26 -12.71
C SER A 30 -41.44 23.64 -11.27
N ASP A 31 -42.36 24.32 -10.60
CA ASP A 31 -42.23 24.66 -9.18
C ASP A 31 -42.29 23.40 -8.31
N ALA A 32 -43.15 22.43 -8.65
CA ALA A 32 -43.21 21.15 -7.94
C ALA A 32 -41.89 20.36 -8.06
N ILE A 33 -41.30 20.29 -9.26
CA ILE A 33 -39.99 19.64 -9.49
C ILE A 33 -38.88 20.36 -8.72
N LEU A 34 -38.91 21.69 -8.73
CA LEU A 34 -37.89 22.48 -8.05
C LEU A 34 -38.01 22.32 -6.52
N ALA A 35 -39.23 22.33 -5.98
CA ALA A 35 -39.52 22.13 -4.57
C ALA A 35 -39.08 20.74 -4.06
N GLN A 36 -39.16 19.68 -4.89
CA GLN A 36 -38.67 18.34 -4.54
C GLN A 36 -37.19 18.30 -4.14
N LEU A 37 -36.37 19.27 -4.56
CA LEU A 37 -34.96 19.34 -4.18
C LEU A 37 -34.74 19.87 -2.74
N PHE A 38 -35.75 20.51 -2.16
CA PHE A 38 -35.67 21.22 -0.88
C PHE A 38 -36.59 20.62 0.19
N LEU A 39 -37.66 19.93 -0.21
CA LEU A 39 -38.64 19.31 0.70
C LEU A 39 -38.29 17.86 1.08
N LYS A 40 -36.98 17.56 1.13
CA LYS A 40 -36.47 16.27 1.61
C LYS A 40 -36.14 16.35 3.09
N GLY A 41 -36.29 15.26 3.82
CA GLY A 41 -35.96 15.21 5.25
C GLY A 41 -34.46 15.40 5.45
N ASP A 42 -33.69 14.35 5.18
CA ASP A 42 -32.23 14.39 5.21
C ASP A 42 -31.66 14.69 3.81
N GLY A 43 -30.74 15.66 3.74
CA GLY A 43 -30.05 16.00 2.49
C GLY A 43 -30.77 17.01 1.59
N ALA A 44 -31.76 17.74 2.10
CA ALA A 44 -32.30 18.91 1.43
C ALA A 44 -31.19 19.90 1.07
N ILE A 45 -31.27 20.49 -0.13
CA ILE A 45 -30.35 21.54 -0.53
C ILE A 45 -30.56 22.75 0.41
N PRO A 46 -29.50 23.39 0.94
CA PRO A 46 -29.66 24.58 1.78
C PRO A 46 -30.43 25.68 1.05
N LEU A 47 -31.30 26.42 1.75
CA LEU A 47 -32.08 27.52 1.17
C LEU A 47 -31.18 28.59 0.50
N THR A 48 -29.96 28.80 1.01
CA THR A 48 -29.01 29.71 0.37
C THR A 48 -28.55 29.23 -1.01
N ALA A 49 -28.45 27.91 -1.21
CA ALA A 49 -28.19 27.34 -2.53
C ALA A 49 -29.44 27.40 -3.42
N PHE A 50 -30.65 27.37 -2.85
CA PHE A 50 -31.88 27.66 -3.60
C PHE A 50 -31.87 29.07 -4.17
N ASP A 51 -31.58 30.06 -3.33
CA ASP A 51 -31.52 31.46 -3.75
C ASP A 51 -30.46 31.67 -4.84
N ALA A 52 -29.32 30.98 -4.74
CA ALA A 52 -28.30 31.00 -5.79
C ALA A 52 -28.83 30.41 -7.11
N VAL A 53 -29.53 29.28 -7.07
CA VAL A 53 -30.15 28.67 -8.27
C VAL A 53 -31.21 29.59 -8.88
N LEU A 54 -32.11 30.14 -8.06
CA LEU A 54 -33.10 31.12 -8.52
C LEU A 54 -32.46 32.36 -9.11
N SER A 55 -31.37 32.85 -8.52
CA SER A 55 -30.59 33.97 -9.06
C SER A 55 -29.99 33.65 -10.43
N VAL A 56 -29.54 32.42 -10.67
CA VAL A 56 -29.03 31.97 -11.97
C VAL A 56 -30.16 31.91 -12.99
N ILE A 57 -31.30 31.30 -12.65
CA ILE A 57 -32.46 31.15 -13.54
C ILE A 57 -33.05 32.51 -13.91
N ARG A 58 -33.10 33.46 -12.97
CA ARG A 58 -33.61 34.81 -13.19
C ARG A 58 -32.61 35.73 -13.91
N ASN A 59 -31.36 35.29 -14.11
CA ASN A 59 -30.37 36.08 -14.83
C ASN A 59 -30.73 36.09 -16.33
N PRO A 60 -30.99 37.27 -16.94
CA PRO A 60 -31.39 37.35 -18.35
C PRO A 60 -30.28 36.91 -19.32
N SER A 61 -29.04 36.80 -18.87
CA SER A 61 -27.91 36.28 -19.67
C SER A 61 -27.72 34.76 -19.55
N PHE A 62 -28.48 34.09 -18.70
CA PHE A 62 -28.43 32.63 -18.57
C PHE A 62 -29.34 31.98 -19.63
N ASP A 63 -28.75 31.28 -20.60
CA ASP A 63 -29.48 30.40 -21.51
C ASP A 63 -29.31 28.94 -21.04
N ALA A 64 -30.41 28.30 -20.68
CA ALA A 64 -30.40 26.89 -20.26
C ALA A 64 -29.90 25.95 -21.37
N LYS A 65 -30.00 26.34 -22.65
CA LYS A 65 -29.50 25.56 -23.78
C LYS A 65 -27.97 25.52 -23.85
N ASP A 66 -27.29 26.48 -23.22
CA ASP A 66 -25.83 26.53 -23.17
C ASP A 66 -25.25 25.62 -22.06
N VAL A 67 -26.09 25.07 -21.19
CA VAL A 67 -25.65 24.15 -20.13
C VAL A 67 -25.39 22.76 -20.73
N THR A 68 -24.10 22.44 -20.92
CA THR A 68 -23.68 21.16 -21.52
C THR A 68 -23.42 20.04 -20.52
N PHE A 69 -23.54 20.30 -19.20
CA PHE A 69 -23.28 19.29 -18.17
C PHE A 69 -24.42 18.28 -18.10
N LYS A 70 -24.11 17.00 -18.29
CA LYS A 70 -25.12 15.92 -18.25
C LYS A 70 -25.41 15.42 -16.84
N ASP A 71 -24.43 15.53 -15.96
CA ASP A 71 -24.44 15.01 -14.60
C ASP A 71 -23.37 15.73 -13.75
N CYS A 72 -23.36 15.47 -12.44
CA CYS A 72 -22.41 16.09 -11.52
C CYS A 72 -20.95 15.66 -11.78
N GLY A 73 -20.72 14.45 -12.32
CA GLY A 73 -19.39 13.96 -12.68
C GLY A 73 -18.82 14.72 -13.88
N ASN A 74 -19.64 15.01 -14.89
CA ASN A 74 -19.29 15.86 -16.02
C ASN A 74 -18.90 17.27 -15.56
N PHE A 75 -19.70 17.88 -14.68
CA PHE A 75 -19.36 19.18 -14.09
C PHE A 75 -18.03 19.14 -13.33
N CYS A 76 -17.84 18.19 -12.42
CA CYS A 76 -16.62 18.09 -11.61
C CYS A 76 -15.37 17.85 -12.48
N THR A 77 -15.49 17.00 -13.50
CA THR A 77 -14.43 16.73 -14.48
C THR A 77 -14.07 17.99 -15.27
N PHE A 78 -15.07 18.76 -15.70
CA PHE A 78 -14.84 20.03 -16.39
C PHE A 78 -14.12 21.05 -15.51
N VAL A 79 -14.55 21.20 -14.25
CA VAL A 79 -13.91 22.13 -13.29
C VAL A 79 -12.45 21.73 -13.03
N ALA A 80 -12.19 20.45 -12.77
CA ALA A 80 -10.83 19.94 -12.58
C ALA A 80 -9.96 20.21 -13.82
N SER A 81 -10.45 19.84 -15.01
CA SER A 81 -9.72 20.05 -16.28
C SER A 81 -9.46 21.53 -16.58
N SER A 82 -10.41 22.40 -16.24
CA SER A 82 -10.25 23.85 -16.43
C SER A 82 -9.19 24.44 -15.51
N LYS A 83 -9.13 23.97 -14.25
CA LYS A 83 -8.03 24.33 -13.34
C LYS A 83 -6.68 23.88 -13.89
N ASP A 84 -6.59 22.66 -14.42
CA ASP A 84 -5.35 22.15 -15.00
C ASP A 84 -4.90 22.99 -16.19
N LYS A 85 -5.80 23.29 -17.14
CA LYS A 85 -5.50 24.17 -18.28
C LYS A 85 -5.00 25.55 -17.84
N ALA A 86 -5.58 26.12 -16.78
CA ALA A 86 -5.16 27.42 -16.24
C ALA A 86 -3.75 27.39 -15.65
N VAL A 87 -3.36 26.29 -15.00
CA VAL A 87 -1.99 26.12 -14.48
C VAL A 87 -0.99 25.89 -15.62
N THR A 88 -1.33 25.05 -16.61
CA THR A 88 -0.47 24.77 -17.77
C THR A 88 -0.13 26.03 -18.57
N ARG A 89 -1.12 26.90 -18.83
CA ARG A 89 -0.89 28.16 -19.57
C ARG A 89 0.14 29.06 -18.88
N ARG A 90 0.06 29.23 -17.56
CA ARG A 90 1.05 30.02 -16.79
C ARG A 90 2.45 29.38 -16.76
N GLY A 91 2.53 28.06 -16.96
CA GLY A 91 3.79 27.32 -16.99
C GLY A 91 4.58 27.49 -18.29
N TRP A 92 3.88 27.73 -19.41
CA TRP A 92 4.46 27.68 -20.76
C TRP A 92 4.89 29.04 -21.31
N GLU A 93 4.39 30.14 -20.75
CA GLU A 93 4.70 31.51 -21.22
C GLU A 93 6.05 32.05 -20.71
N SER A 94 6.87 31.24 -20.03
CA SER A 94 8.16 31.67 -19.49
C SER A 94 9.29 31.54 -20.51
N ASN A 95 9.82 32.68 -20.96
CA ASN A 95 10.98 32.77 -21.87
C ASN A 95 12.32 32.35 -21.25
N ALA A 96 12.35 31.97 -19.96
CA ALA A 96 13.55 31.55 -19.24
C ALA A 96 13.57 30.03 -18.93
N GLY A 97 12.70 29.25 -19.60
CA GLY A 97 12.42 27.86 -19.25
C GLY A 97 13.58 26.88 -19.47
N ILE A 98 13.73 25.94 -18.53
CA ILE A 98 14.51 24.71 -18.71
C ILE A 98 13.92 23.95 -19.91
N PRO A 99 14.76 23.41 -20.83
CA PRO A 99 14.27 22.65 -21.99
C PRO A 99 13.33 21.52 -21.56
N GLU A 100 12.22 21.37 -22.27
CA GLU A 100 11.16 20.40 -21.94
C GLU A 100 11.71 18.96 -21.82
N VAL A 101 12.59 18.57 -22.73
CA VAL A 101 13.24 17.25 -22.71
C VAL A 101 14.06 17.00 -21.44
N VAL A 102 14.67 18.04 -20.87
CA VAL A 102 15.45 17.94 -19.63
C VAL A 102 14.52 17.78 -18.44
N LEU A 103 13.40 18.52 -18.43
CA LEU A 103 12.36 18.38 -17.40
C LEU A 103 11.70 17.01 -17.45
N GLU A 104 11.35 16.53 -18.63
CA GLU A 104 10.77 15.19 -18.82
C GLU A 104 11.72 14.11 -18.36
N GLY A 105 12.99 14.14 -18.79
CA GLY A 105 13.98 13.14 -18.38
C GLY A 105 14.26 13.18 -16.88
N ALA A 106 14.39 14.37 -16.28
CA ALA A 106 14.59 14.48 -14.83
C ALA A 106 13.39 13.93 -14.05
N LEU A 107 12.18 14.28 -14.48
CA LEU A 107 10.95 13.81 -13.84
C LEU A 107 10.74 12.32 -14.04
N GLU A 108 11.04 11.78 -15.22
CA GLU A 108 10.95 10.34 -15.49
C GLU A 108 11.79 9.55 -14.48
N ILE A 109 13.06 9.95 -14.26
CA ILE A 109 13.95 9.33 -13.28
C ILE A 109 13.37 9.44 -11.86
N LEU A 110 13.04 10.66 -11.40
CA LEU A 110 12.50 10.87 -10.05
C LEU A 110 11.16 10.16 -9.84
N GLY A 111 10.34 10.09 -10.89
CA GLY A 111 9.05 9.42 -10.89
C GLY A 111 9.18 7.90 -10.93
N GLU A 112 10.21 7.34 -11.58
CA GLU A 112 10.56 5.92 -11.48
C GLU A 112 11.03 5.55 -10.08
N GLU A 113 11.88 6.37 -9.46
CA GLU A 113 12.35 6.13 -8.09
C GLU A 113 11.20 6.20 -7.08
N LEU A 114 10.35 7.24 -7.15
CA LEU A 114 9.17 7.34 -6.29
C LEU A 114 8.20 6.16 -6.51
N ARG A 115 7.99 5.73 -7.76
CA ARG A 115 7.17 4.56 -8.07
C ARG A 115 7.77 3.28 -7.51
N GLY A 116 9.09 3.10 -7.62
CA GLY A 116 9.79 1.95 -7.06
C GLY A 116 9.61 1.87 -5.55
N VAL A 117 9.84 2.97 -4.83
CA VAL A 117 9.61 3.04 -3.38
C VAL A 117 8.16 2.71 -3.03
N TRP A 118 7.22 3.25 -3.80
CA TRP A 118 5.79 2.99 -3.60
C TRP A 118 5.41 1.53 -3.86
N ASP A 119 5.88 0.93 -4.95
CA ASP A 119 5.60 -0.47 -5.31
C ASP A 119 6.18 -1.43 -4.28
N ASP A 120 7.41 -1.18 -3.84
CA ASP A 120 8.05 -1.95 -2.77
C ASP A 120 7.18 -1.87 -1.48
N ALA A 121 6.64 -0.69 -1.18
CA ALA A 121 5.79 -0.47 -0.01
C ALA A 121 4.45 -1.19 -0.09
N ARG A 122 3.77 -1.06 -1.23
CA ARG A 122 2.52 -1.76 -1.51
C ARG A 122 2.71 -3.26 -1.34
N ASN A 123 3.80 -3.80 -1.89
CA ASN A 123 4.11 -5.23 -1.80
C ASN A 123 4.36 -5.67 -0.35
N TYR A 124 5.14 -4.91 0.42
CA TYR A 124 5.48 -5.26 1.80
C TYR A 124 4.28 -5.18 2.76
N TYR A 125 3.47 -4.14 2.63
CA TYR A 125 2.28 -3.96 3.46
C TYR A 125 1.05 -4.69 2.92
N HIS A 126 1.20 -5.49 1.85
CA HIS A 126 0.09 -6.12 1.13
C HIS A 126 -1.07 -5.14 0.93
N GLY A 127 -0.76 -3.96 0.42
CA GLY A 127 -1.72 -2.88 0.18
C GLY A 127 -2.20 -2.11 1.42
N ASP A 128 -2.02 -2.61 2.66
CA ASP A 128 -2.46 -1.91 3.89
C ASP A 128 -1.54 -0.76 4.30
N MET A 129 -1.43 0.25 3.46
CA MET A 129 -0.62 1.42 3.81
C MET A 129 -1.33 2.32 4.83
N LEU A 130 -2.65 2.19 4.98
CA LEU A 130 -3.47 3.10 5.79
C LEU A 130 -3.29 2.90 7.29
N ALA A 131 -3.28 1.65 7.76
CA ALA A 131 -3.07 1.34 9.16
C ALA A 131 -1.61 1.58 9.57
N ASN A 132 -0.67 1.25 8.69
CA ASN A 132 0.76 1.29 8.98
C ASN A 132 1.37 2.70 9.00
N PHE A 133 0.63 3.72 8.54
CA PHE A 133 1.05 5.13 8.60
C PHE A 133 0.41 5.94 9.73
N SER A 134 -0.54 5.40 10.50
CA SER A 134 -1.36 6.21 11.42
C SER A 134 -1.13 5.98 12.91
N TYR A 135 -0.38 4.95 13.33
CA TYR A 135 -0.35 4.54 14.74
C TYR A 135 0.84 5.01 15.57
N HIS A 136 1.93 5.50 14.96
CA HIS A 136 3.06 6.05 15.71
C HIS A 136 3.45 7.43 15.14
N ASP A 137 2.87 8.47 15.74
CA ASP A 137 3.16 9.89 15.44
C ASP A 137 4.41 10.39 16.19
N GLU A 138 5.13 9.54 16.93
CA GLU A 138 6.33 9.94 17.68
C GLU A 138 7.64 9.39 17.10
N ASP A 139 7.65 8.19 16.51
CA ASP A 139 8.76 7.67 15.70
C ASP A 139 8.32 7.51 14.25
N GLU A 140 8.54 8.55 13.46
CA GLU A 140 8.24 8.59 12.03
C GLU A 140 8.72 7.30 11.35
N SER A 141 7.80 6.43 10.92
CA SER A 141 8.18 5.26 10.13
C SER A 141 9.06 5.71 8.96
N ASP A 142 10.25 5.09 8.84
CA ASP A 142 11.25 5.49 7.84
C ASP A 142 10.65 5.52 6.42
N LEU A 143 9.62 4.70 6.12
CA LEU A 143 8.91 4.76 4.84
C LEU A 143 8.12 6.06 4.66
N PHE A 144 7.28 6.45 5.63
CA PHE A 144 6.50 7.67 5.52
C PHE A 144 7.43 8.85 5.37
N HIS A 145 8.51 8.85 6.14
CA HIS A 145 9.57 9.84 6.05
C HIS A 145 10.22 9.84 4.64
N VAL A 146 10.58 8.68 4.09
CA VAL A 146 11.16 8.57 2.74
C VAL A 146 10.18 9.03 1.66
N LEU A 147 8.92 8.59 1.70
CA LEU A 147 7.88 9.03 0.77
C LEU A 147 7.59 10.54 0.92
N ALA A 148 7.59 11.06 2.15
CA ALA A 148 7.45 12.48 2.42
C ALA A 148 8.64 13.27 1.88
N ILE A 149 9.88 12.83 2.11
CA ILE A 149 11.09 13.43 1.53
C ILE A 149 11.00 13.46 0.01
N TRP A 150 10.64 12.35 -0.63
CA TRP A 150 10.52 12.28 -2.09
C TRP A 150 9.42 13.22 -2.60
N ARG A 151 8.26 13.20 -1.94
CA ARG A 151 7.13 14.07 -2.28
C ARG A 151 7.48 15.54 -2.10
N ASP A 152 8.17 15.88 -1.01
CA ASP A 152 8.58 17.24 -0.66
C ASP A 152 9.71 17.70 -1.58
N SER A 153 10.62 16.81 -1.96
CA SER A 153 11.66 17.09 -2.97
C SER A 153 11.03 17.40 -4.32
N LEU A 154 10.10 16.56 -4.79
CA LEU A 154 9.35 16.80 -6.03
C LEU A 154 8.49 18.07 -5.95
N PHE A 155 7.92 18.36 -4.78
CA PHE A 155 7.15 19.57 -4.55
C PHE A 155 8.06 20.81 -4.53
N ASN A 156 9.23 20.74 -3.90
CA ASN A 156 10.22 21.81 -3.90
C ASN A 156 10.72 22.07 -5.32
N CYS A 157 10.99 21.02 -6.11
CA CYS A 157 11.26 21.16 -7.54
C CYS A 157 10.09 21.84 -8.28
N ALA A 158 8.84 21.51 -7.92
CA ALA A 158 7.65 22.16 -8.45
C ALA A 158 7.51 23.64 -8.09
N LEU A 159 8.10 24.08 -6.98
CA LEU A 159 8.11 25.49 -6.55
C LEU A 159 9.14 26.33 -7.29
N VAL A 160 10.22 25.72 -7.82
CA VAL A 160 11.28 26.45 -8.53
C VAL A 160 10.74 27.13 -9.79
N HIS A 161 9.87 26.45 -10.54
CA HIS A 161 9.23 27.03 -11.72
C HIS A 161 7.88 26.35 -12.02
N SER A 162 6.88 27.12 -12.45
CA SER A 162 5.51 26.65 -12.70
C SER A 162 5.40 25.52 -13.74
N SER A 163 6.36 25.41 -14.66
CA SER A 163 6.46 24.29 -15.60
C SER A 163 6.68 22.93 -14.91
N TRP A 164 7.39 22.90 -13.79
CA TRP A 164 7.58 21.67 -13.01
C TRP A 164 6.28 21.24 -12.34
N LEU A 165 5.51 22.17 -11.76
CA LEU A 165 4.29 21.85 -11.03
C LEU A 165 3.26 21.07 -11.84
N VAL A 166 3.11 21.39 -13.13
CA VAL A 166 2.16 20.69 -14.00
C VAL A 166 2.65 19.26 -14.29
N ARG A 167 3.97 19.09 -14.42
CA ARG A 167 4.61 17.84 -14.81
C ARG A 167 4.90 16.89 -13.64
N THR A 168 5.12 17.41 -12.44
CA THR A 168 5.32 16.63 -11.21
C THR A 168 4.00 16.07 -10.67
N ARG A 169 2.86 16.70 -10.96
CA ARG A 169 1.54 16.28 -10.47
C ARG A 169 1.22 14.81 -10.74
N PRO A 170 1.34 14.29 -11.98
CA PRO A 170 1.15 12.86 -12.25
C PRO A 170 1.97 11.94 -11.36
N MET A 171 3.20 12.33 -11.03
CA MET A 171 4.11 11.54 -10.18
C MET A 171 3.73 11.64 -8.71
N LEU A 172 3.49 12.85 -8.22
CA LEU A 172 3.04 13.14 -6.86
C LEU A 172 1.68 12.51 -6.52
N LYS A 173 0.92 12.10 -7.54
CA LYS A 173 -0.45 11.57 -7.43
C LYS A 173 -0.63 10.26 -8.20
N TYR A 174 0.49 9.59 -8.50
CA TYR A 174 0.51 8.21 -8.94
C TYR A 174 -0.27 7.35 -7.93
N TYR A 175 0.02 7.59 -6.64
CA TYR A 175 -0.74 7.14 -5.51
C TYR A 175 -1.51 8.29 -4.84
N HIS A 176 -2.72 8.00 -4.36
CA HIS A 176 -3.46 8.94 -3.54
C HIS A 176 -4.23 8.27 -2.39
N ARG A 177 -4.26 8.94 -1.24
CA ARG A 177 -5.12 8.60 -0.10
C ARG A 177 -6.25 9.61 0.01
N VAL A 178 -7.47 9.12 0.07
CA VAL A 178 -8.68 9.89 0.33
C VAL A 178 -9.23 9.45 1.67
N ARG A 179 -9.32 10.39 2.61
CA ARG A 179 -9.99 10.18 3.90
C ARG A 179 -11.35 10.86 3.85
N THR A 180 -12.41 10.08 4.02
CA THR A 180 -13.79 10.52 3.89
C THR A 180 -14.42 10.61 5.28
N SER A 181 -15.04 11.76 5.55
CA SER A 181 -15.72 12.06 6.81
C SER A 181 -16.90 12.99 6.58
N ASP A 182 -17.70 13.27 7.60
CA ASP A 182 -18.79 14.23 7.54
C ASP A 182 -18.31 15.61 7.06
N ARG A 183 -17.10 16.00 7.48
CA ARG A 183 -16.48 17.28 7.11
C ARG A 183 -15.82 17.25 5.74
N LEU A 184 -15.39 16.08 5.29
CA LEU A 184 -14.66 15.84 4.05
C LEU A 184 -15.30 14.68 3.28
N PRO A 185 -16.52 14.84 2.74
CA PRO A 185 -17.19 13.77 2.03
C PRO A 185 -16.43 13.44 0.74
N LEU A 186 -16.59 12.21 0.24
CA LEU A 186 -15.95 11.75 -1.01
C LEU A 186 -16.23 12.68 -2.20
N SER A 187 -17.41 13.30 -2.22
CA SER A 187 -17.80 14.28 -3.24
C SER A 187 -16.83 15.46 -3.35
N ARG A 188 -16.15 15.86 -2.26
CA ARG A 188 -15.12 16.90 -2.29
C ARG A 188 -13.90 16.50 -3.13
N SER A 189 -13.57 15.21 -3.16
CA SER A 189 -12.48 14.66 -3.97
C SER A 189 -12.78 14.68 -5.47
N LEU A 190 -14.05 14.77 -5.88
CA LEU A 190 -14.44 14.95 -7.28
C LEU A 190 -13.90 16.24 -7.89
N MET A 191 -13.64 17.27 -7.07
CA MET A 191 -13.10 18.55 -7.55
C MET A 191 -11.59 18.68 -7.37
N ASN A 192 -10.94 17.63 -6.85
CA ASN A 192 -9.49 17.59 -6.70
C ASN A 192 -8.85 17.39 -8.09
N SER A 193 -8.18 18.43 -8.58
CA SER A 193 -7.45 18.40 -9.87
C SER A 193 -6.16 17.58 -9.80
N ALA A 194 -5.75 17.16 -8.60
CA ALA A 194 -4.60 16.28 -8.41
C ALA A 194 -4.94 14.80 -8.74
N LEU A 195 -6.24 14.45 -8.75
CA LEU A 195 -6.74 13.15 -9.16
C LEU A 195 -7.13 13.17 -10.64
N GLY A 196 -6.79 12.12 -11.38
CA GLY A 196 -7.12 12.03 -12.79
C GLY A 196 -6.66 10.73 -13.43
N THR A 197 -6.48 10.77 -14.74
CA THR A 197 -6.09 9.61 -15.54
C THR A 197 -4.67 9.10 -15.26
N TRP A 198 -3.85 9.84 -14.52
CA TRP A 198 -2.51 9.39 -14.11
C TRP A 198 -2.51 8.59 -12.80
N THR A 199 -3.57 8.69 -11.99
CA THR A 199 -3.64 7.95 -10.72
C THR A 199 -3.79 6.47 -11.00
N ARG A 200 -2.84 5.68 -10.48
CA ARG A 200 -2.80 4.22 -10.62
C ARG A 200 -3.21 3.54 -9.32
N ASP A 201 -2.91 4.15 -8.18
CA ASP A 201 -3.12 3.54 -6.89
C ASP A 201 -3.97 4.47 -6.02
N LEU A 202 -5.07 3.96 -5.50
CA LEU A 202 -6.00 4.73 -4.69
C LEU A 202 -6.36 4.00 -3.41
N GLN A 203 -6.23 4.73 -2.31
CA GLN A 203 -6.74 4.33 -1.00
C GLN A 203 -7.88 5.22 -0.58
N VAL A 204 -9.00 4.62 -0.19
CA VAL A 204 -10.16 5.32 0.36
C VAL A 204 -10.43 4.80 1.75
N GLU A 205 -10.42 5.70 2.72
CA GLU A 205 -10.68 5.42 4.13
C GLU A 205 -11.93 6.17 4.57
N PHE A 206 -12.97 5.44 4.95
CA PHE A 206 -14.17 5.99 5.54
C PHE A 206 -13.99 6.09 7.05
N GLU A 207 -14.02 7.28 7.63
CA GLU A 207 -14.02 7.46 9.08
C GLU A 207 -15.28 6.89 9.72
N VAL A 208 -15.18 6.59 11.02
CA VAL A 208 -16.31 6.19 11.86
C VAL A 208 -17.43 7.24 11.76
N GLY A 209 -18.64 6.79 11.40
CA GLY A 209 -19.80 7.67 11.24
C GLY A 209 -19.91 8.42 9.91
N SER A 210 -18.91 8.30 9.02
CA SER A 210 -18.93 9.01 7.73
C SER A 210 -20.11 8.57 6.85
N PRO A 211 -20.79 9.50 6.15
CA PRO A 211 -21.90 9.16 5.27
C PRO A 211 -21.40 8.38 4.05
N LEU A 212 -22.09 7.29 3.75
CA LEU A 212 -21.82 6.51 2.55
C LEU A 212 -22.17 7.31 1.29
N PRO A 213 -21.28 7.40 0.30
CA PRO A 213 -21.52 8.17 -0.89
C PRO A 213 -22.59 7.50 -1.77
N HIS A 214 -23.46 8.32 -2.33
CA HIS A 214 -24.47 7.87 -3.29
C HIS A 214 -23.81 7.31 -4.57
N GLU A 215 -24.47 6.36 -5.25
CA GLU A 215 -23.96 5.69 -6.47
C GLU A 215 -23.45 6.69 -7.53
N VAL A 216 -24.18 7.78 -7.71
CA VAL A 216 -23.83 8.84 -8.67
C VAL A 216 -22.47 9.47 -8.35
N ILE A 217 -22.16 9.69 -7.07
CA ILE A 217 -20.89 10.24 -6.62
C ILE A 217 -19.77 9.22 -6.84
N THR A 218 -20.01 7.96 -6.45
CA THR A 218 -19.05 6.86 -6.61
C THR A 218 -18.71 6.63 -8.09
N ASN A 219 -19.71 6.57 -8.96
CA ASN A 219 -19.53 6.44 -10.40
C ASN A 219 -18.76 7.63 -11.00
N ALA A 220 -19.16 8.87 -10.65
CA ALA A 220 -18.46 10.08 -11.08
C ALA A 220 -16.99 10.08 -10.64
N PHE A 221 -16.71 9.55 -9.47
CA PHE A 221 -15.37 9.50 -8.91
C PHE A 221 -14.48 8.52 -9.67
N PHE A 222 -14.93 7.28 -9.88
CA PHE A 222 -14.16 6.27 -10.62
C PHE A 222 -14.07 6.55 -12.13
N ALA A 223 -15.07 7.21 -12.73
CA ALA A 223 -15.00 7.63 -14.13
C ALA A 223 -13.83 8.59 -14.42
N ARG A 224 -13.35 9.33 -13.40
CA ARG A 224 -12.16 10.20 -13.51
C ARG A 224 -10.83 9.44 -13.38
N LEU A 225 -10.88 8.18 -12.94
CA LEU A 225 -9.72 7.33 -12.65
C LEU A 225 -9.72 6.07 -13.54
N PRO A 226 -9.87 6.18 -14.88
CA PRO A 226 -10.00 5.00 -15.77
C PRO A 226 -8.75 4.11 -15.82
N ASN A 227 -7.66 4.62 -15.26
CA ASN A 227 -6.33 4.05 -15.29
C ASN A 227 -5.92 3.45 -13.94
N LEU A 228 -6.86 3.38 -12.99
CA LEU A 228 -6.64 2.79 -11.69
C LEU A 228 -6.29 1.31 -11.83
N ARG A 229 -5.18 0.93 -11.22
CA ARG A 229 -4.60 -0.42 -11.18
C ARG A 229 -4.84 -1.07 -9.82
N THR A 230 -4.66 -0.32 -8.75
CA THR A 230 -4.83 -0.79 -7.39
C THR A 230 -5.86 0.06 -6.66
N PHE A 231 -6.82 -0.59 -6.00
CA PHE A 231 -7.79 0.07 -5.14
C PHE A 231 -7.85 -0.58 -3.76
N HIS A 232 -7.71 0.23 -2.72
CA HIS A 232 -7.83 -0.19 -1.34
C HIS A 232 -8.94 0.58 -0.66
N LEU A 233 -9.88 -0.16 -0.07
CA LEU A 233 -10.96 0.36 0.73
C LEU A 233 -10.73 0.01 2.21
N ARG A 234 -10.77 1.01 3.09
CA ARG A 234 -10.83 0.84 4.54
C ARG A 234 -12.13 1.37 5.10
N THR A 235 -12.82 0.53 5.87
CA THR A 235 -14.10 0.84 6.52
C THR A 235 -14.09 0.37 7.97
N TYR A 236 -14.63 1.17 8.89
CA TYR A 236 -14.72 0.85 10.33
C TYR A 236 -16.13 0.33 10.73
N ASP A 237 -16.23 -0.33 11.88
CA ASP A 237 -17.40 -1.09 12.36
C ASP A 237 -18.74 -0.35 12.50
N HIS A 238 -18.72 0.97 12.46
CA HIS A 238 -19.92 1.79 12.67
C HIS A 238 -20.36 2.53 11.40
N VAL A 239 -20.12 1.97 10.22
CA VAL A 239 -20.69 2.58 9.01
C VAL A 239 -22.23 2.51 9.08
N SER A 240 -22.87 3.65 8.86
CA SER A 240 -24.33 3.77 8.79
C SER A 240 -24.92 2.80 7.77
N ARG A 241 -25.96 2.04 8.14
CA ARG A 241 -26.75 1.28 7.17
C ARG A 241 -27.40 2.23 6.15
N PRO A 242 -27.59 1.82 4.88
CA PRO A 242 -27.40 0.47 4.33
C PRO A 242 -26.03 0.26 3.66
N TYR A 243 -25.13 -0.44 4.37
CA TYR A 243 -23.75 -0.69 3.93
C TYR A 243 -23.67 -1.71 2.77
N ASP A 244 -24.53 -2.71 2.80
CA ASP A 244 -24.71 -3.72 1.74
C ASP A 244 -25.06 -3.08 0.39
N VAL A 245 -25.96 -2.09 0.39
CA VAL A 245 -26.35 -1.34 -0.80
C VAL A 245 -25.17 -0.53 -1.34
N PHE A 246 -24.37 0.07 -0.45
CA PHE A 246 -23.15 0.78 -0.85
C PHE A 246 -22.12 -0.17 -1.46
N LEU A 247 -21.83 -1.31 -0.83
CA LEU A 247 -20.89 -2.28 -1.36
C LEU A 247 -21.30 -2.82 -2.74
N ALA A 248 -22.58 -3.14 -2.92
CA ALA A 248 -23.10 -3.56 -4.22
C ALA A 248 -22.89 -2.49 -5.30
N ARG A 249 -23.17 -1.22 -4.97
CA ARG A 249 -22.94 -0.08 -5.87
C ARG A 249 -21.45 0.13 -6.15
N LEU A 250 -20.60 0.03 -5.13
CA LEU A 250 -19.16 0.16 -5.27
C LEU A 250 -18.60 -0.91 -6.20
N CYS A 251 -18.89 -2.20 -5.95
CA CYS A 251 -18.41 -3.29 -6.80
C CYS A 251 -18.88 -3.13 -8.26
N LYS A 252 -20.13 -2.69 -8.47
CA LYS A 252 -20.63 -2.32 -9.79
C LYS A 252 -19.81 -1.18 -10.41
N SER A 253 -19.46 -0.13 -9.66
CA SER A 253 -18.59 0.94 -10.16
C SER A 253 -17.20 0.44 -10.53
N LEU A 254 -16.61 -0.42 -9.68
CA LEU A 254 -15.29 -1.02 -9.90
C LEU A 254 -15.25 -1.91 -11.15
N SER A 255 -16.38 -2.56 -11.50
CA SER A 255 -16.47 -3.38 -12.72
C SER A 255 -16.20 -2.61 -14.02
N PHE A 256 -16.39 -1.29 -14.02
CA PHE A 256 -16.08 -0.43 -15.17
C PHE A 256 -14.59 -0.04 -15.28
N LEU A 257 -13.78 -0.32 -14.26
CA LEU A 257 -12.34 -0.02 -14.26
C LEU A 257 -11.57 -1.14 -14.97
N THR A 258 -11.38 -0.99 -16.28
CA THR A 258 -10.79 -2.04 -17.14
C THR A 258 -9.32 -2.33 -16.89
N ASN A 259 -8.64 -1.51 -16.10
CA ASN A 259 -7.24 -1.66 -15.73
C ASN A 259 -7.04 -2.05 -14.26
N LEU A 260 -8.12 -2.26 -13.51
CA LEU A 260 -8.03 -2.62 -12.11
C LEU A 260 -7.56 -4.07 -11.97
N GLU A 261 -6.39 -4.25 -11.36
CA GLU A 261 -5.68 -5.52 -11.21
C GLU A 261 -5.68 -6.01 -9.75
N GLU A 262 -5.69 -5.09 -8.79
CA GLU A 262 -5.51 -5.40 -7.37
C GLU A 262 -6.59 -4.71 -6.52
N LEU A 263 -7.20 -5.49 -5.62
CA LEU A 263 -8.17 -5.02 -4.65
C LEU A 263 -7.74 -5.36 -3.23
N TYR A 264 -7.82 -4.37 -2.34
CA TYR A 264 -7.55 -4.54 -0.92
C TYR A 264 -8.77 -4.07 -0.13
N PHE A 265 -9.17 -4.85 0.88
CA PHE A 265 -10.28 -4.52 1.75
C PHE A 265 -9.85 -4.64 3.20
N SER A 266 -9.75 -3.51 3.90
CA SER A 266 -9.58 -3.48 5.36
C SER A 266 -10.93 -3.24 6.00
N THR A 267 -11.50 -4.28 6.61
CA THR A 267 -12.76 -4.18 7.33
C THR A 267 -12.53 -4.66 8.76
N SER A 268 -12.97 -3.87 9.74
CA SER A 268 -13.05 -4.34 11.12
C SER A 268 -14.28 -5.24 11.35
N MET A 269 -15.25 -5.25 10.41
CA MET A 269 -16.50 -5.99 10.56
C MET A 269 -16.31 -7.48 10.28
N TYR A 270 -16.75 -8.32 11.22
CA TYR A 270 -16.76 -9.79 11.07
C TYR A 270 -17.56 -10.28 9.84
N GLU A 271 -18.70 -9.64 9.51
CA GLU A 271 -19.56 -10.05 8.39
C GLU A 271 -19.26 -9.33 7.06
N GLY A 272 -18.37 -8.33 7.07
CA GLY A 272 -18.07 -7.50 5.91
C GLY A 272 -17.47 -8.25 4.70
N PRO A 273 -16.51 -9.19 4.89
CA PRO A 273 -15.82 -9.83 3.77
C PRO A 273 -16.72 -10.65 2.85
N SER A 274 -17.70 -11.39 3.40
CA SER A 274 -18.57 -12.28 2.61
C SER A 274 -19.44 -11.48 1.63
N GLN A 275 -20.01 -10.35 2.06
CA GLN A 275 -20.82 -9.49 1.22
C GLN A 275 -20.01 -8.91 0.05
N ILE A 276 -18.77 -8.48 0.32
CA ILE A 276 -17.87 -7.96 -0.71
C ILE A 276 -17.57 -9.04 -1.75
N VAL A 277 -17.26 -10.26 -1.30
CA VAL A 277 -17.01 -11.42 -2.18
C VAL A 277 -18.20 -11.71 -3.07
N GLU A 278 -19.41 -11.77 -2.51
CA GLU A 278 -20.63 -12.00 -3.29
C GLU A 278 -20.85 -10.92 -4.34
N GLN A 279 -20.65 -9.65 -4.01
CA GLN A 279 -20.87 -8.55 -4.96
C GLN A 279 -19.78 -8.51 -6.05
N LEU A 280 -18.52 -8.79 -5.69
CA LEU A 280 -17.42 -8.87 -6.66
C LEU A 280 -17.60 -10.02 -7.64
N SER A 281 -18.06 -11.20 -7.18
CA SER A 281 -18.34 -12.34 -8.08
C SER A 281 -19.43 -12.04 -9.12
N LYS A 282 -20.38 -11.15 -8.80
CA LYS A 282 -21.46 -10.76 -9.73
C LYS A 282 -21.01 -9.76 -10.79
N ALA A 283 -20.09 -8.86 -10.45
CA ALA A 283 -19.62 -7.79 -11.32
C ALA A 283 -18.10 -7.57 -11.16
N PRO A 284 -17.26 -8.52 -11.58
CA PRO A 284 -15.82 -8.40 -11.39
C PRO A 284 -15.22 -7.38 -12.37
N PRO A 285 -14.21 -6.59 -11.94
CA PRO A 285 -13.34 -5.88 -12.87
C PRO A 285 -12.65 -6.88 -13.82
N PRO A 286 -12.53 -6.57 -15.12
CA PRO A 286 -12.17 -7.56 -16.14
C PRO A 286 -10.70 -8.01 -16.09
N LYS A 287 -9.82 -7.22 -15.46
CA LYS A 287 -8.39 -7.55 -15.30
C LYS A 287 -8.02 -7.84 -13.85
N LEU A 288 -8.99 -8.06 -12.98
CA LEU A 288 -8.72 -8.29 -11.56
C LEU A 288 -7.92 -9.58 -11.38
N GLN A 289 -6.72 -9.47 -10.80
CA GLN A 289 -5.77 -10.56 -10.59
C GLN A 289 -5.55 -10.90 -9.12
N LEU A 290 -5.68 -9.92 -8.22
CA LEU A 290 -5.42 -10.08 -6.79
C LEU A 290 -6.53 -9.46 -5.95
N ILE A 291 -6.98 -10.19 -4.94
CA ILE A 291 -7.85 -9.66 -3.87
C ILE A 291 -7.20 -9.98 -2.52
N HIS A 292 -7.03 -9.00 -1.65
CA HIS A 292 -6.56 -9.21 -0.28
C HIS A 292 -7.56 -8.65 0.72
N PHE A 293 -7.92 -9.44 1.71
CA PHE A 293 -8.69 -9.00 2.86
C PHE A 293 -7.77 -8.80 4.05
N LEU A 294 -7.85 -7.63 4.67
CA LEU A 294 -6.92 -7.16 5.69
C LEU A 294 -7.65 -7.00 7.01
N ASN A 295 -6.98 -7.38 8.09
CA ASN A 295 -7.52 -7.38 9.46
C ASN A 295 -8.76 -8.26 9.61
N VAL A 296 -8.85 -9.34 8.83
CA VAL A 296 -9.92 -10.33 8.99
C VAL A 296 -9.47 -11.29 10.10
N PRO A 297 -10.27 -11.45 11.17
CA PRO A 297 -9.96 -12.39 12.22
C PRO A 297 -9.96 -13.81 11.64
N PHE A 298 -8.87 -14.55 11.89
CA PHE A 298 -8.71 -15.94 11.49
C PHE A 298 -8.50 -16.79 12.74
N HIS A 299 -9.16 -17.94 12.82
CA HIS A 299 -8.92 -18.90 13.90
C HIS A 299 -7.71 -19.75 13.54
N ASP A 300 -6.69 -19.79 14.41
CA ASP A 300 -5.44 -20.53 14.18
C ASP A 300 -5.66 -22.04 13.99
N ASP A 301 -6.77 -22.58 14.52
CA ASP A 301 -7.15 -23.99 14.38
C ASP A 301 -7.94 -24.30 13.10
N GLY A 302 -8.27 -23.27 12.30
CA GLY A 302 -9.05 -23.42 11.07
C GLY A 302 -8.33 -24.22 9.97
N PRO A 303 -9.07 -24.79 9.01
CA PRO A 303 -8.46 -25.35 7.82
C PRO A 303 -7.74 -24.25 7.02
N PHE A 304 -6.56 -24.57 6.48
CA PHE A 304 -5.80 -23.68 5.58
C PHE A 304 -6.26 -23.76 4.13
N ASP A 305 -7.33 -24.52 3.87
CA ASP A 305 -8.07 -24.42 2.62
C ASP A 305 -8.73 -23.05 2.50
N MET A 306 -8.99 -22.62 1.27
CA MET A 306 -9.67 -21.35 1.03
C MET A 306 -11.04 -21.35 1.75
N PRO A 307 -11.33 -20.37 2.62
CA PRO A 307 -12.58 -20.33 3.37
C PRO A 307 -13.82 -20.39 2.47
N GLU A 308 -14.89 -21.07 2.91
CA GLU A 308 -16.10 -21.27 2.10
C GLU A 308 -16.74 -19.96 1.63
N TRP A 309 -16.67 -18.90 2.46
CA TRP A 309 -17.19 -17.58 2.11
C TRP A 309 -16.47 -16.92 0.94
N MET A 310 -15.26 -17.38 0.58
CA MET A 310 -14.52 -16.94 -0.61
C MET A 310 -14.85 -17.74 -1.86
N SER A 311 -15.56 -18.86 -1.75
CA SER A 311 -15.88 -19.72 -2.90
C SER A 311 -16.54 -18.99 -4.10
N PRO A 312 -17.34 -17.91 -3.93
CA PRO A 312 -17.84 -17.16 -5.08
C PRO A 312 -16.74 -16.53 -5.94
N LEU A 313 -15.56 -16.25 -5.40
CA LEU A 313 -14.41 -15.69 -6.14
C LEU A 313 -13.87 -16.64 -7.22
N LEU A 314 -14.13 -17.95 -7.10
CA LEU A 314 -13.74 -18.95 -8.11
C LEU A 314 -14.29 -18.60 -9.50
N SER A 315 -15.47 -17.98 -9.55
CA SER A 315 -16.15 -17.57 -10.78
C SER A 315 -15.41 -16.46 -11.56
N ILE A 316 -14.49 -15.72 -10.92
CA ILE A 316 -13.77 -14.61 -11.54
C ILE A 316 -12.58 -15.16 -12.32
N ALA A 317 -12.75 -15.36 -13.64
CA ALA A 317 -11.75 -16.04 -14.48
C ALA A 317 -10.36 -15.36 -14.50
N SER A 318 -10.29 -14.04 -14.33
CA SER A 318 -9.02 -13.29 -14.32
C SER A 318 -8.25 -13.39 -13.01
N LEU A 319 -8.90 -13.82 -11.92
CA LEU A 319 -8.36 -13.77 -10.57
C LEU A 319 -7.29 -14.85 -10.37
N GLN A 320 -6.07 -14.43 -10.06
CA GLN A 320 -4.91 -15.30 -9.91
C GLN A 320 -4.57 -15.59 -8.45
N SER A 321 -4.84 -14.66 -7.54
CA SER A 321 -4.49 -14.78 -6.12
C SER A 321 -5.54 -14.18 -5.21
N VAL A 322 -5.70 -14.80 -4.04
CA VAL A 322 -6.54 -14.29 -2.94
C VAL A 322 -5.74 -14.38 -1.65
N GLY A 323 -5.76 -13.33 -0.83
CA GLY A 323 -5.04 -13.28 0.43
C GLY A 323 -5.92 -12.85 1.61
N VAL A 324 -5.55 -13.30 2.81
CA VAL A 324 -6.11 -12.85 4.08
C VAL A 324 -4.98 -12.54 5.05
N ARG A 325 -4.98 -11.31 5.54
CA ARG A 325 -4.09 -10.88 6.61
C ARG A 325 -4.84 -10.74 7.93
N SER A 326 -4.33 -11.39 8.96
CA SER A 326 -4.79 -11.32 10.34
C SER A 326 -3.82 -10.52 11.19
N GLY A 327 -4.34 -9.70 12.12
CA GLY A 327 -3.53 -8.74 12.87
C GLY A 327 -2.94 -9.25 14.20
N LEU A 328 -3.49 -10.32 14.78
CA LEU A 328 -3.27 -10.65 16.21
C LEU A 328 -2.80 -12.09 16.49
N HIS A 329 -2.41 -12.83 15.46
CA HIS A 329 -2.23 -14.29 15.54
C HIS A 329 -0.83 -14.74 15.11
N LEU A 330 -0.49 -16.00 15.44
CA LEU A 330 0.72 -16.68 14.96
C LEU A 330 0.81 -16.61 13.43
N ILE A 331 -0.34 -16.77 12.76
CA ILE A 331 -0.47 -16.59 11.32
C ILE A 331 -0.85 -15.15 11.04
N GLN A 332 0.06 -14.42 10.40
CA GLN A 332 -0.18 -13.03 10.01
C GLN A 332 -0.82 -12.94 8.63
N ASP A 333 -0.44 -13.79 7.69
CA ASP A 333 -0.94 -13.73 6.31
C ASP A 333 -1.04 -15.14 5.71
N ILE A 334 -2.09 -15.36 4.93
CA ILE A 334 -2.31 -16.57 4.14
C ILE A 334 -2.72 -16.12 2.75
N SER A 335 -2.06 -16.62 1.72
CA SER A 335 -2.50 -16.41 0.34
C SER A 335 -2.58 -17.71 -0.44
N TRP A 336 -3.59 -17.76 -1.31
CA TRP A 336 -3.84 -18.85 -2.23
C TRP A 336 -3.67 -18.36 -3.67
N SER A 337 -3.08 -19.21 -4.51
CA SER A 337 -2.93 -18.97 -5.94
C SER A 337 -3.80 -19.94 -6.75
N ARG A 338 -4.37 -19.46 -7.85
CA ARG A 338 -5.14 -20.29 -8.77
C ARG A 338 -4.22 -21.32 -9.40
N SER A 339 -4.64 -22.59 -9.39
CA SER A 339 -3.84 -23.67 -10.00
C SER A 339 -3.77 -23.51 -11.52
N LEU A 340 -2.55 -23.66 -12.07
CA LEU A 340 -2.33 -23.71 -13.52
C LEU A 340 -3.00 -24.93 -14.16
N GLU A 341 -3.10 -26.03 -13.41
CA GLU A 341 -3.67 -27.29 -13.90
C GLU A 341 -5.20 -27.30 -13.82
N ASN A 342 -5.75 -26.60 -12.81
CA ASN A 342 -7.19 -26.51 -12.62
C ASN A 342 -7.57 -25.09 -12.20
N SER A 343 -8.04 -24.31 -13.19
CA SER A 343 -8.47 -22.93 -12.97
C SER A 343 -9.58 -22.77 -11.93
N ASN A 344 -10.28 -23.83 -11.50
CA ASN A 344 -11.35 -23.74 -10.50
C ASN A 344 -10.89 -23.99 -9.05
N ILE A 345 -9.58 -24.16 -8.81
CA ILE A 345 -9.04 -24.43 -7.48
C ILE A 345 -7.98 -23.40 -7.13
N PHE A 346 -8.05 -22.90 -5.91
CA PHE A 346 -7.00 -22.10 -5.29
C PHE A 346 -6.23 -22.97 -4.31
N ASN A 347 -4.92 -23.05 -4.49
CA ASN A 347 -4.01 -23.80 -3.62
C ASN A 347 -3.25 -22.82 -2.73
N LEU A 348 -2.91 -23.25 -1.52
CA LEU A 348 -2.05 -22.48 -0.63
C LEU A 348 -0.72 -22.17 -1.35
N GLU A 349 -0.37 -20.90 -1.41
CA GLU A 349 0.85 -20.42 -2.09
C GLU A 349 1.81 -19.77 -1.09
N GLU A 350 1.30 -18.85 -0.28
CA GLU A 350 2.09 -18.09 0.68
C GLU A 350 1.53 -18.19 2.10
N LEU A 351 2.42 -18.32 3.06
CA LEU A 351 2.12 -18.28 4.49
C LEU A 351 3.09 -17.32 5.18
N SER A 352 2.58 -16.42 6.01
CA SER A 352 3.38 -15.54 6.87
C SER A 352 3.13 -15.88 8.33
N ILE A 353 4.17 -16.32 9.02
CA ILE A 353 4.14 -16.69 10.44
C ILE A 353 4.96 -15.70 11.25
N VAL A 354 4.41 -15.24 12.37
CA VAL A 354 5.08 -14.37 13.34
C VAL A 354 5.09 -15.05 14.70
N ARG A 355 6.30 -15.35 15.20
CA ARG A 355 6.50 -15.88 16.54
C ARG A 355 6.80 -14.74 17.51
N ASN A 356 5.82 -14.40 18.34
CA ASN A 356 5.93 -13.36 19.37
C ASN A 356 6.32 -13.90 20.75
N TYR A 357 5.98 -15.16 21.06
CA TYR A 357 6.19 -15.76 22.37
C TYR A 357 6.94 -17.09 22.27
N GLU A 358 7.45 -17.60 23.40
CA GLU A 358 8.07 -18.93 23.55
C GLU A 358 7.05 -20.08 23.38
N GLU A 359 6.08 -19.94 22.47
CA GLU A 359 5.23 -21.05 22.10
C GLU A 359 6.08 -22.16 21.49
N ASP A 360 5.80 -23.37 21.96
CA ASP A 360 6.48 -24.57 21.52
C ASP A 360 5.90 -25.01 20.18
N VAL A 361 6.75 -25.00 19.16
CA VAL A 361 6.43 -25.47 17.80
C VAL A 361 6.10 -26.97 17.79
N SER A 362 6.41 -27.70 18.86
CA SER A 362 5.96 -29.09 19.02
C SER A 362 4.43 -29.24 19.10
N ASN A 363 3.69 -28.16 19.40
CA ASN A 363 2.23 -28.16 19.53
C ASN A 363 1.49 -27.58 18.31
N LEU A 364 2.11 -27.56 17.12
CA LEU A 364 1.40 -27.18 15.90
C LEU A 364 0.27 -28.18 15.61
N GLY A 365 -0.95 -27.68 15.45
CA GLY A 365 -2.10 -28.50 15.05
C GLY A 365 -1.92 -29.14 13.67
N GLU A 366 -2.62 -30.25 13.41
CA GLU A 366 -2.53 -31.00 12.15
C GLU A 366 -2.75 -30.12 10.90
N ASN A 367 -3.66 -29.14 11.00
CA ASN A 367 -3.95 -28.20 9.93
C ASN A 367 -2.71 -27.36 9.56
N MET A 368 -1.96 -26.85 10.55
CA MET A 368 -0.74 -26.09 10.30
C MET A 368 0.35 -26.97 9.70
N LEU A 369 0.48 -28.21 10.18
CA LEU A 369 1.44 -29.16 9.61
C LEU A 369 1.16 -29.41 8.12
N ASN A 370 -0.10 -29.61 7.75
CA ASN A 370 -0.50 -29.78 6.34
C ASN A 370 -0.23 -28.51 5.52
N ALA A 371 -0.46 -27.33 6.09
CA ALA A 371 -0.16 -26.06 5.44
C ALA A 371 1.34 -25.88 5.18
N LEU A 372 2.18 -26.14 6.18
CA LEU A 372 3.65 -26.09 6.05
C LEU A 372 4.15 -27.10 5.01
N GLN A 373 3.55 -28.28 4.91
CA GLN A 373 3.94 -29.28 3.91
C GLN A 373 3.70 -28.84 2.46
N THR A 374 2.67 -28.00 2.25
CA THR A 374 2.18 -27.61 0.92
C THR A 374 2.62 -26.21 0.49
N VAL A 375 2.96 -25.34 1.44
CA VAL A 375 3.32 -23.94 1.16
C VAL A 375 4.56 -23.85 0.26
N LYS A 376 4.52 -22.92 -0.69
CA LYS A 376 5.64 -22.64 -1.61
C LYS A 376 6.42 -21.39 -1.24
N ARG A 377 5.78 -20.44 -0.55
CA ARG A 377 6.38 -19.18 -0.12
C ARG A 377 6.14 -18.99 1.38
N LEU A 378 7.20 -18.89 2.17
CA LEU A 378 7.11 -18.72 3.62
C LEU A 378 7.78 -17.41 4.01
N THR A 379 7.03 -16.54 4.69
CA THR A 379 7.60 -15.43 5.44
C THR A 379 7.59 -15.80 6.91
N PHE A 380 8.77 -15.94 7.52
CA PHE A 380 8.91 -16.31 8.91
C PHE A 380 9.56 -15.18 9.69
N ARG A 381 8.84 -14.62 10.65
CA ARG A 381 9.33 -13.59 11.57
C ARG A 381 9.50 -14.20 12.95
N ASN A 382 10.72 -14.16 13.47
CA ASN A 382 11.02 -14.63 14.81
C ASN A 382 11.47 -13.47 15.70
N ARG A 383 10.72 -13.19 16.77
CA ARG A 383 11.07 -12.17 17.76
C ARG A 383 11.74 -12.74 19.02
N VAL A 384 11.75 -14.06 19.18
CA VAL A 384 12.21 -14.72 20.42
C VAL A 384 13.67 -15.17 20.28
N GLU A 385 14.43 -15.13 21.38
CA GLU A 385 15.78 -15.70 21.46
C GLU A 385 15.76 -17.24 21.32
N GLY A 386 16.87 -17.87 20.93
CA GLY A 386 16.92 -19.34 20.73
C GLY A 386 16.14 -19.83 19.51
N GLY A 387 16.00 -18.99 18.49
CA GLY A 387 15.17 -19.26 17.30
C GLY A 387 15.68 -20.34 16.35
N GLU A 388 16.93 -20.76 16.46
CA GLU A 388 17.58 -21.67 15.50
C GLU A 388 16.86 -23.02 15.40
N ALA A 389 16.66 -23.72 16.53
CA ALA A 389 16.00 -25.03 16.56
C ALA A 389 14.55 -24.98 16.06
N VAL A 390 13.90 -23.82 16.23
CA VAL A 390 12.52 -23.60 15.79
C VAL A 390 12.46 -23.33 14.29
N VAL A 391 13.36 -22.49 13.76
CA VAL A 391 13.48 -22.29 12.31
C VAL A 391 13.79 -23.62 11.63
N GLU A 392 14.73 -24.39 12.19
CA GLU A 392 15.01 -25.76 11.74
C GLU A 392 13.75 -26.62 11.72
N GLY A 393 13.03 -26.71 12.84
CA GLY A 393 11.79 -27.49 12.93
C GLY A 393 10.75 -27.10 11.88
N ILE A 394 10.54 -25.79 11.68
CA ILE A 394 9.57 -25.29 10.69
C ILE A 394 10.02 -25.57 9.26
N LEU A 395 11.29 -25.32 8.93
CA LEU A 395 11.79 -25.53 7.57
C LEU A 395 11.82 -27.01 7.18
N LEU A 396 12.07 -27.91 8.14
CA LEU A 396 11.96 -29.36 7.92
C LEU A 396 10.53 -29.81 7.59
N LEU A 397 9.52 -29.06 8.04
CA LEU A 397 8.11 -29.29 7.71
C LEU A 397 7.70 -28.71 6.34
N CYS A 398 8.59 -27.99 5.65
CA CYS A 398 8.31 -27.29 4.40
C CYS A 398 9.06 -27.86 3.18
N PRO A 399 8.83 -29.13 2.77
CA PRO A 399 9.54 -29.75 1.64
C PRO A 399 9.24 -29.08 0.30
N SER A 400 8.08 -28.45 0.15
CA SER A 400 7.62 -27.81 -1.11
C SER A 400 8.11 -26.36 -1.29
N LEU A 401 8.88 -25.85 -0.33
CA LEU A 401 9.22 -24.44 -0.23
C LEU A 401 10.17 -23.98 -1.35
N ARG A 402 9.75 -22.94 -2.08
CA ARG A 402 10.52 -22.30 -3.15
C ARG A 402 11.03 -20.92 -2.77
N SER A 403 10.30 -20.18 -1.94
CA SER A 403 10.68 -18.85 -1.49
C SER A 403 10.65 -18.78 0.03
N LEU A 404 11.75 -18.35 0.64
CA LEU A 404 11.83 -18.15 2.08
C LEU A 404 12.22 -16.70 2.37
N SER A 405 11.45 -16.04 3.23
CA SER A 405 11.74 -14.72 3.76
C SER A 405 11.89 -14.82 5.28
N LEU A 406 13.12 -14.70 5.75
CA LEU A 406 13.45 -14.71 7.18
C LEU A 406 13.52 -13.26 7.67
N ILE A 407 12.69 -12.92 8.64
CA ILE A 407 12.70 -11.63 9.31
C ILE A 407 13.19 -11.85 10.73
N TYR A 408 14.41 -11.40 10.99
CA TYR A 408 15.07 -11.64 12.26
C TYR A 408 14.97 -10.41 13.16
N GLY A 409 14.35 -10.57 14.33
CA GLY A 409 14.14 -9.49 15.30
C GLY A 409 14.85 -9.66 16.64
N SER A 410 15.57 -10.76 16.90
CA SER A 410 16.23 -10.98 18.21
C SER A 410 17.74 -10.66 18.20
N ARG A 411 18.38 -10.68 19.38
CA ARG A 411 19.79 -10.29 19.61
C ARG A 411 20.81 -11.41 19.35
N ASP A 412 20.33 -12.58 18.98
CA ASP A 412 21.05 -13.83 18.88
C ASP A 412 21.71 -14.06 17.51
N HIS A 413 23.02 -13.83 17.48
CA HIS A 413 23.85 -14.01 16.29
C HIS A 413 23.97 -15.48 15.85
N THR A 414 23.52 -16.46 16.65
CA THR A 414 23.52 -17.88 16.25
C THR A 414 22.33 -18.26 15.37
N PHE A 415 21.34 -17.38 15.19
CA PHE A 415 20.12 -17.64 14.42
C PHE A 415 20.36 -18.11 12.96
N PHE A 416 21.54 -17.87 12.39
CA PHE A 416 21.83 -18.09 10.98
C PHE A 416 22.56 -19.40 10.63
N ASP A 417 22.60 -20.41 11.50
CA ASP A 417 22.94 -21.79 11.08
C ASP A 417 21.78 -22.50 10.33
N ILE A 418 21.00 -21.73 9.56
CA ILE A 418 19.99 -22.23 8.61
C ILE A 418 20.59 -23.12 7.51
N ALA A 419 21.93 -23.18 7.43
CA ALA A 419 22.75 -23.98 6.53
C ALA A 419 22.35 -25.45 6.46
N LYS A 420 21.99 -26.00 7.63
CA LYS A 420 21.71 -27.43 7.77
C LYS A 420 20.33 -27.80 7.24
N VAL A 421 19.41 -26.84 7.16
CA VAL A 421 17.96 -27.08 7.14
C VAL A 421 17.25 -26.45 5.95
N LEU A 422 17.94 -25.66 5.13
CA LEU A 422 17.37 -25.09 3.91
C LEU A 422 16.89 -26.21 2.97
N PRO A 423 15.60 -26.21 2.59
CA PRO A 423 15.07 -27.17 1.63
C PRO A 423 15.84 -27.12 0.31
N ASN A 424 16.07 -28.27 -0.31
CA ASN A 424 16.75 -28.35 -1.60
C ASN A 424 15.94 -27.70 -2.74
N THR A 425 14.63 -27.54 -2.54
CA THR A 425 13.65 -26.90 -3.43
C THR A 425 13.70 -25.38 -3.45
N ILE A 426 14.50 -24.75 -2.57
CA ILE A 426 14.56 -23.30 -2.45
C ILE A 426 15.09 -22.64 -3.74
N GLU A 427 14.34 -21.67 -4.26
CA GLU A 427 14.65 -20.85 -5.44
C GLU A 427 14.97 -19.40 -5.05
N GLU A 428 14.34 -18.88 -4.00
CA GLU A 428 14.52 -17.51 -3.52
C GLU A 428 14.75 -17.48 -2.00
N LEU A 429 15.79 -16.78 -1.56
CA LEU A 429 16.09 -16.56 -0.15
C LEU A 429 16.20 -15.06 0.14
N ASN A 430 15.33 -14.58 1.01
CA ASN A 430 15.26 -13.21 1.49
C ASN A 430 15.60 -13.20 2.98
N ILE A 431 16.60 -12.44 3.40
CA ILE A 431 16.99 -12.33 4.82
C ILE A 431 16.91 -10.86 5.22
N THR A 432 16.11 -10.56 6.24
CA THR A 432 16.01 -9.22 6.82
C THR A 432 16.68 -9.16 8.18
N TYR A 433 17.52 -8.16 8.36
CA TYR A 433 18.22 -7.84 9.58
C TYR A 433 17.58 -6.62 10.26
N SER A 434 17.04 -6.79 11.48
CA SER A 434 16.66 -5.66 12.35
C SER A 434 17.91 -5.00 12.95
N PRO A 435 17.83 -3.71 13.34
CA PRO A 435 18.94 -3.02 13.96
C PRO A 435 19.32 -3.67 15.30
N LEU A 436 20.60 -3.56 15.65
CA LEU A 436 21.09 -3.83 17.00
C LEU A 436 20.70 -2.64 17.88
N ASP A 437 19.73 -2.85 18.77
CA ASP A 437 19.30 -1.99 19.90
C ASP A 437 19.71 -0.49 19.87
N ASP A 438 18.72 0.38 19.65
CA ASP A 438 18.89 1.84 19.66
C ASP A 438 19.30 2.39 21.04
N SER A 439 19.20 1.61 22.12
CA SER A 439 19.58 2.03 23.47
C SER A 439 21.10 2.27 23.67
N ILE A 440 21.94 1.94 22.69
CA ILE A 440 23.41 2.09 22.78
C ILE A 440 23.90 3.46 22.24
N VAL A 441 23.04 4.31 21.68
CA VAL A 441 23.49 5.46 20.85
C VAL A 441 23.74 6.76 21.64
N ASP A 442 23.74 6.76 22.98
CA ASP A 442 23.85 8.02 23.74
C ASP A 442 25.27 8.64 23.77
N ASP A 443 26.32 7.94 23.34
CA ASP A 443 27.71 8.46 23.34
C ASP A 443 28.42 8.39 21.97
N ASN A 444 28.67 9.57 21.38
CA ASN A 444 29.38 9.77 20.10
C ASN A 444 30.81 9.14 20.04
N TYR A 445 31.41 8.80 21.19
CA TYR A 445 32.75 8.20 21.23
C TYR A 445 32.76 6.68 20.95
N GLU A 446 31.60 6.00 20.98
CA GLU A 446 31.55 4.54 20.73
C GLU A 446 31.30 4.16 19.26
N ALA A 447 31.03 5.11 18.37
CA ALA A 447 30.62 4.83 16.99
C ALA A 447 31.63 3.97 16.19
N LEU A 448 32.95 4.17 16.40
CA LEU A 448 34.00 3.39 15.75
C LEU A 448 34.10 1.96 16.30
N SER A 449 34.01 1.80 17.63
CA SER A 449 33.99 0.49 18.28
C SER A 449 32.75 -0.31 17.85
N LEU A 450 31.60 0.36 17.75
CA LEU A 450 30.35 -0.22 17.31
C LEU A 450 30.40 -0.64 15.83
N ALA A 451 31.02 0.18 14.97
CA ALA A 451 31.27 -0.19 13.58
C ALA A 451 32.14 -1.44 13.43
N CYS A 452 33.23 -1.57 14.20
CA CYS A 452 34.07 -2.77 14.20
C CYS A 452 33.30 -4.02 14.64
N LYS A 453 32.46 -3.92 15.67
CA LYS A 453 31.58 -5.03 16.09
C LYS A 453 30.63 -5.44 14.97
N ILE A 454 30.03 -4.48 14.28
CA ILE A 454 29.10 -4.75 13.18
C ILE A 454 29.79 -5.43 12.02
N PHE A 455 30.98 -4.96 11.61
CA PHE A 455 31.72 -5.64 10.56
C PHE A 455 32.09 -7.06 10.95
N TYR A 456 32.50 -7.29 12.20
CA TYR A 456 32.71 -8.65 12.70
C TYR A 456 31.45 -9.52 12.57
N HIS A 457 30.28 -9.01 12.96
CA HIS A 457 29.01 -9.74 12.83
C HIS A 457 28.62 -9.99 11.37
N LEU A 458 28.77 -8.99 10.49
CA LEU A 458 28.48 -9.12 9.08
C LEU A 458 29.44 -10.09 8.39
N ASP A 459 30.72 -10.09 8.74
CA ASP A 459 31.72 -11.01 8.19
C ASP A 459 31.48 -12.44 8.67
N HIS A 460 31.11 -12.61 9.94
CA HIS A 460 30.69 -13.92 10.46
C HIS A 460 29.46 -14.44 9.72
N PHE A 461 28.44 -13.59 9.56
CA PHE A 461 27.22 -13.91 8.83
C PHE A 461 27.49 -14.23 7.35
N ASP A 462 28.33 -13.43 6.69
CA ASP A 462 28.78 -13.63 5.31
C ASP A 462 29.46 -15.00 5.15
N ALA A 463 30.32 -15.37 6.10
CA ALA A 463 30.97 -16.68 6.13
C ALA A 463 29.97 -17.83 6.34
N CYS A 464 29.00 -17.67 7.25
CA CYS A 464 27.93 -18.65 7.47
C CYS A 464 27.13 -18.88 6.19
N VAL A 465 26.57 -17.83 5.60
CA VAL A 465 25.76 -17.94 4.37
C VAL A 465 26.60 -18.45 3.19
N PHE A 466 27.85 -18.03 3.06
CA PHE A 466 28.77 -18.57 2.07
C PHE A 466 28.94 -20.09 2.19
N GLN A 467 29.11 -20.63 3.40
CA GLN A 467 29.21 -22.08 3.62
C GLN A 467 27.94 -22.82 3.15
N ILE A 468 26.76 -22.23 3.37
CA ILE A 468 25.47 -22.75 2.86
C ILE A 468 25.51 -22.88 1.34
N LEU A 469 25.83 -21.77 0.68
CA LEU A 469 25.83 -21.67 -0.77
C LEU A 469 26.92 -22.54 -1.39
N HIS A 470 28.05 -22.71 -0.71
CA HIS A 470 29.14 -23.57 -1.15
C HIS A 470 28.82 -25.06 -0.99
N SER A 471 28.04 -25.47 0.02
CA SER A 471 27.71 -26.88 0.28
C SER A 471 27.01 -27.60 -0.88
N GLY A 472 26.47 -26.85 -1.85
CA GLY A 472 25.75 -27.38 -3.00
C GLY A 472 24.35 -27.91 -2.68
N ARG A 473 23.84 -27.69 -1.46
CA ARG A 473 22.47 -28.09 -1.06
C ARG A 473 21.38 -27.26 -1.71
N SER A 474 21.68 -26.00 -2.04
CA SER A 474 20.74 -25.03 -2.61
C SER A 474 20.86 -24.93 -4.14
N GLN A 475 20.86 -26.07 -4.85
CA GLN A 475 21.12 -26.10 -6.31
C GLN A 475 20.11 -25.29 -7.13
N HIS A 476 18.88 -25.16 -6.63
CA HIS A 476 17.81 -24.43 -7.29
C HIS A 476 17.76 -22.94 -6.94
N LEU A 477 18.61 -22.46 -6.03
CA LEU A 477 18.62 -21.07 -5.62
C LEU A 477 19.01 -20.16 -6.80
N ARG A 478 18.13 -19.22 -7.14
CA ARG A 478 18.26 -18.25 -8.23
C ARG A 478 18.38 -16.82 -7.74
N ALA A 479 17.86 -16.52 -6.56
CA ALA A 479 17.92 -15.19 -5.97
C ALA A 479 18.26 -15.24 -4.47
N LEU A 480 19.19 -14.38 -4.06
CA LEU A 480 19.56 -14.12 -2.67
C LEU A 480 19.50 -12.62 -2.41
N ARG A 481 18.68 -12.21 -1.44
CA ARG A 481 18.50 -10.79 -1.11
C ARG A 481 18.65 -10.58 0.38
N PHE A 482 19.46 -9.59 0.74
CA PHE A 482 19.62 -9.14 2.11
C PHE A 482 18.98 -7.78 2.28
N TYR A 483 18.23 -7.62 3.35
CA TYR A 483 17.49 -6.42 3.68
C TYR A 483 17.96 -5.90 5.03
N PHE A 484 18.39 -4.64 5.06
CA PHE A 484 18.81 -3.95 6.29
C PHE A 484 17.79 -2.89 6.66
N HIS A 485 17.49 -2.77 7.95
CA HIS A 485 16.61 -1.70 8.43
C HIS A 485 17.18 -0.30 8.09
N PRO A 486 16.35 0.73 7.80
CA PRO A 486 16.89 2.05 7.45
C PRO A 486 17.54 2.74 8.65
N SER A 487 17.03 2.54 9.87
CA SER A 487 17.71 2.99 11.09
C SER A 487 19.14 2.46 11.17
N PHE A 488 19.39 1.20 10.78
CA PHE A 488 20.74 0.63 10.72
C PHE A 488 21.63 1.42 9.76
N ALA A 489 21.19 1.68 8.53
CA ALA A 489 21.96 2.49 7.58
C ALA A 489 22.18 3.94 8.07
N ARG A 490 21.20 4.53 8.78
CA ARG A 490 21.24 5.88 9.35
C ARG A 490 22.23 6.00 10.50
N ILE A 491 22.15 5.10 11.48
CA ILE A 491 23.05 5.02 12.65
C ILE A 491 24.48 4.81 12.17
N TYR A 492 24.67 3.92 11.20
CA TYR A 492 25.97 3.53 10.68
C TYR A 492 26.36 4.25 9.38
N ARG A 493 25.84 5.47 9.15
CA ARG A 493 26.09 6.27 7.93
C ARG A 493 27.57 6.58 7.65
N LEU A 494 28.42 6.50 8.67
CA LEU A 494 29.87 6.70 8.54
C LEU A 494 30.58 5.49 7.92
N VAL A 495 29.96 4.31 7.98
CA VAL A 495 30.51 3.06 7.48
C VAL A 495 29.70 2.44 6.35
N PHE A 496 28.44 2.82 6.19
CA PHE A 496 27.63 2.45 5.03
C PHE A 496 27.37 3.62 4.10
N TYR A 497 27.18 3.29 2.83
CA TYR A 497 26.82 4.21 1.77
C TYR A 497 25.62 3.65 1.00
N SER A 498 24.61 4.48 0.78
CA SER A 498 23.47 4.16 -0.06
C SER A 498 23.25 5.27 -1.09
N PRO A 499 23.57 5.03 -2.37
CA PRO A 499 23.47 6.07 -3.40
C PRO A 499 22.03 6.45 -3.75
N ASN A 500 21.07 5.56 -3.52
CA ASN A 500 19.69 5.72 -3.98
C ASN A 500 18.67 5.29 -2.91
N HIS A 501 19.04 5.33 -1.63
CA HIS A 501 18.26 4.84 -0.48
C HIS A 501 17.84 3.37 -0.54
N ARG A 502 18.26 2.62 -1.56
CA ARG A 502 17.92 1.21 -1.77
C ARG A 502 19.16 0.35 -1.65
N HIS A 503 20.17 0.52 -2.50
CA HIS A 503 21.36 -0.34 -2.43
C HIS A 503 22.25 0.07 -1.26
N LEU A 504 22.84 -0.90 -0.56
CA LEU A 504 23.75 -0.66 0.55
C LEU A 504 25.16 -1.15 0.23
N TYR A 505 26.17 -0.33 0.54
CA TYR A 505 27.58 -0.63 0.38
C TYR A 505 28.36 -0.30 1.65
N ARG A 506 29.47 -0.99 1.89
CA ARG A 506 30.46 -0.58 2.89
C ARG A 506 31.30 0.57 2.33
N ARG A 507 31.57 1.58 3.15
CA ARG A 507 32.55 2.62 2.85
C ARG A 507 33.92 2.07 3.17
N LYS A 508 34.82 2.13 2.20
CA LYS A 508 36.23 1.81 2.41
C LYS A 508 36.91 3.02 3.04
N THR A 509 36.64 3.21 4.33
CA THR A 509 37.25 4.31 5.08
C THR A 509 38.65 3.86 5.50
N PRO A 510 39.72 4.63 5.22
CA PRO A 510 41.02 4.36 5.82
C PRO A 510 40.90 4.64 7.32
N LEU A 511 40.62 3.59 8.10
CA LEU A 511 40.50 3.64 9.56
C LEU A 511 41.81 3.98 10.27
N GLU A 512 42.93 4.13 9.55
CA GLU A 512 44.27 4.16 10.12
C GLU A 512 44.88 5.56 10.38
N ASP A 513 44.22 6.67 10.03
CA ASP A 513 44.79 8.00 10.30
C ASP A 513 44.12 8.67 11.51
N ASP A 514 44.61 8.33 12.71
CA ASP A 514 44.29 8.91 14.03
C ASP A 514 44.47 10.45 14.12
N ARG A 515 44.79 11.12 13.02
CA ARG A 515 45.01 12.57 12.93
C ARG A 515 43.74 13.39 12.69
N VAL A 516 42.57 12.75 12.72
CA VAL A 516 41.26 13.36 12.41
C VAL A 516 40.53 13.95 13.64
N VAL A 517 41.20 14.12 14.77
CA VAL A 517 40.66 14.89 15.93
C VAL A 517 40.49 16.40 15.61
N GLY A 518 40.82 16.83 14.39
CA GLY A 518 40.67 18.22 13.92
C GLY A 518 39.56 18.46 12.89
N LEU A 519 38.58 17.56 12.70
CA LEU A 519 37.51 17.76 11.71
C LEU A 519 36.46 18.79 12.18
N LYS A 520 36.88 20.07 12.20
CA LYS A 520 35.92 21.18 12.06
C LYS A 520 35.04 20.87 10.85
N ARG A 521 33.71 20.93 11.05
CA ARG A 521 32.66 20.94 10.03
C ARG A 521 33.18 21.60 8.74
N ARG A 522 33.76 20.83 7.83
CA ARG A 522 33.96 21.27 6.45
C ARG A 522 32.58 21.15 5.85
N SER A 523 31.86 22.26 5.93
CA SER A 523 30.82 22.62 4.98
C SER A 523 31.38 22.38 3.57
N GLU A 524 30.57 21.77 2.72
CA GLU A 524 30.89 21.34 1.36
C GLU A 524 31.55 19.95 1.32
N GLU A 525 30.67 18.94 1.33
CA GLU A 525 30.92 17.62 0.75
C GLU A 525 31.39 17.83 -0.69
N SER A 526 32.70 18.02 -0.88
CA SER A 526 33.31 17.71 -2.16
C SER A 526 32.98 16.24 -2.40
N PHE A 527 32.34 15.94 -3.54
CA PHE A 527 32.02 14.60 -4.03
C PHE A 527 33.31 13.78 -4.26
N CYS A 528 34.07 13.54 -3.18
CA CYS A 528 35.17 12.60 -3.18
C CYS A 528 34.58 11.26 -3.57
N GLU A 529 35.18 10.62 -4.57
CA GLU A 529 34.83 9.31 -5.06
C GLU A 529 34.82 8.33 -3.88
N ILE A 530 33.62 7.99 -3.38
CA ILE A 530 33.49 7.09 -2.23
C ILE A 530 33.88 5.70 -2.72
N GLU A 531 35.05 5.22 -2.29
CA GLU A 531 35.43 3.83 -2.50
C GLU A 531 34.42 2.93 -1.76
N LYS A 532 33.70 2.13 -2.55
CA LYS A 532 32.59 1.28 -2.09
C LYS A 532 32.97 -0.19 -2.16
N GLU A 533 32.68 -0.91 -1.09
CA GLU A 533 32.84 -2.35 -0.99
C GLU A 533 31.48 -3.04 -0.79
N PRO A 534 31.34 -4.31 -1.21
CA PRO A 534 30.14 -5.09 -0.95
C PRO A 534 29.89 -5.26 0.55
N VAL A 535 28.62 -5.30 0.96
CA VAL A 535 28.27 -5.55 2.38
C VAL A 535 28.55 -6.99 2.79
N LEU A 536 28.44 -7.96 1.89
CA LEU A 536 28.72 -9.38 2.16
C LEU A 536 29.55 -9.94 0.98
N PRO A 537 30.87 -9.68 0.96
CA PRO A 537 31.73 -9.98 -0.18
C PRO A 537 31.84 -11.48 -0.53
N LEU A 538 31.83 -12.39 0.44
CA LEU A 538 31.89 -13.84 0.19
C LEU A 538 30.61 -14.31 -0.51
N CYS A 539 29.44 -13.90 0.00
CA CYS A 539 28.14 -14.19 -0.58
C CYS A 539 28.03 -13.64 -2.02
N GLN A 540 28.45 -12.39 -2.25
CA GLN A 540 28.42 -11.83 -3.59
C GLN A 540 29.30 -12.66 -4.55
N LYS A 541 30.50 -13.04 -4.11
CA LYS A 541 31.43 -13.84 -4.91
C LYS A 541 30.83 -15.20 -5.29
N ILE A 542 30.32 -15.96 -4.32
CA ILE A 542 29.74 -17.29 -4.61
C ILE A 542 28.45 -17.18 -5.43
N CYS A 543 27.62 -16.14 -5.22
CA CYS A 543 26.45 -15.89 -6.06
C CYS A 543 26.87 -15.61 -7.51
N TYR A 544 27.90 -14.80 -7.73
CA TYR A 544 28.44 -14.55 -9.07
C TYR A 544 28.97 -15.84 -9.72
N GLU A 545 29.75 -16.64 -8.99
CA GLU A 545 30.27 -17.93 -9.47
C GLU A 545 29.16 -18.92 -9.85
N ARG A 546 28.03 -18.88 -9.13
CA ARG A 546 26.88 -19.76 -9.35
C ARG A 546 25.80 -19.18 -10.28
N GLY A 547 25.95 -17.94 -10.75
CA GLY A 547 24.93 -17.25 -11.56
C GLY A 547 23.64 -16.93 -10.79
N ILE A 548 23.73 -16.71 -9.48
CA ILE A 548 22.61 -16.38 -8.59
C ILE A 548 22.48 -14.85 -8.53
N SER A 549 21.25 -14.34 -8.70
CA SER A 549 20.95 -12.92 -8.51
C SER A 549 21.18 -12.54 -7.05
N TYR A 550 21.99 -11.50 -6.82
CA TYR A 550 22.40 -11.06 -5.49
C TYR A 550 22.12 -9.57 -5.31
N SER A 551 21.56 -9.22 -4.16
CA SER A 551 21.34 -7.81 -3.78
C SER A 551 21.45 -7.62 -2.26
N VAL A 552 21.94 -6.45 -1.87
CA VAL A 552 21.87 -5.95 -0.50
C VAL A 552 21.16 -4.61 -0.54
N GLU A 553 20.00 -4.57 0.10
CA GLU A 553 19.07 -3.46 0.04
C GLU A 553 18.75 -2.94 1.44
N ILE A 554 18.49 -1.65 1.56
CA ILE A 554 17.81 -1.07 2.71
C ILE A 554 16.34 -1.41 2.55
N ARG A 555 15.78 -2.11 3.54
CA ARG A 555 14.34 -2.33 3.63
C ARG A 555 13.71 -1.03 4.04
N LEU A 556 13.06 -0.33 3.12
CA LEU A 556 12.37 0.92 3.43
C LEU A 556 11.18 0.74 4.40
N PHE A 557 10.89 -0.48 4.88
CA PHE A 557 9.72 -0.82 5.66
C PHE A 557 10.08 -1.33 7.05
N MET A 558 9.46 -0.73 8.07
CA MET A 558 9.53 -1.23 9.44
C MET A 558 8.71 -2.51 9.57
N SER A 559 9.26 -3.52 10.24
CA SER A 559 8.47 -4.62 10.77
C SER A 559 7.77 -4.15 12.03
N TYR A 560 6.46 -3.91 11.96
CA TYR A 560 5.63 -3.59 13.11
C TYR A 560 5.94 -4.49 14.31
N GLY A 561 6.04 -3.89 15.50
CA GLY A 561 6.06 -4.52 16.81
C GLY A 561 7.38 -4.51 17.58
N GLU A 562 8.19 -3.45 17.47
CA GLU A 562 9.33 -3.23 18.38
C GLU A 562 8.92 -2.50 19.69
N ASP A 563 7.71 -1.92 19.80
CA ASP A 563 7.32 -1.06 20.95
C ASP A 563 5.93 -1.31 21.60
N ASP A 564 5.36 -2.52 21.53
CA ASP A 564 4.19 -2.90 22.35
C ASP A 564 4.55 -3.89 23.47
#